data_AF-A0A410KKG9-F1
#
_entry.id   AF-A0A410KKG9-F1
#
_cell.length_a   1.000
_cell.length_b   1.000
_cell.length_c   1.000
_cell.angle_alpha   90.00
_cell.angle_beta   90.00
_cell.angle_gamma   90.00
#
_symmetry.space_group_name_H-M   'P 1'
#
loop_
_entity.id
_entity.type
_entity.pdbx_description
1 polymer ?
#
loop_
_entity_poly.entity_id
_entity_poly.type
_entity_poly.pdbx_seq_one_letter_code
_entity_poly.pdbx_strand_id
1 'polypeptide(L)'
;VDGVKVLQLETAAGAAIRFFNNAIGINVPRSRFLPVKATSDLLLVQSDLYTLQDGFVTRNSARKNPENPSIELGPEFKKVGSYLSRFKSIPSILELDSLKVSGDVWFGAGV
;
A
#
# COMPACT_ATOMS: atom_id res chain seq x y z
N VAL A 1 -15.88 17.74 -9.70
CA VAL A 1 -16.89 17.05 -10.52
C VAL A 1 -17.55 18.14 -11.35
N ASP A 2 -17.64 17.95 -12.66
CA ASP A 2 -18.19 18.95 -13.61
C ASP A 2 -17.50 20.33 -13.62
N GLY A 3 -16.19 20.36 -13.33
CA GLY A 3 -15.40 21.62 -13.34
C GLY A 3 -15.75 22.61 -12.21
N VAL A 4 -16.70 22.28 -11.35
CA VAL A 4 -17.11 23.12 -10.21
C VAL A 4 -16.21 22.85 -9.02
N LYS A 5 -15.68 23.93 -8.43
CA LYS A 5 -14.97 23.88 -7.15
C LYS A 5 -15.98 23.68 -6.04
N VAL A 6 -15.74 22.69 -5.19
CA VAL A 6 -16.59 22.36 -4.04
C VAL A 6 -15.73 22.25 -2.79
N LEU A 7 -16.36 22.44 -1.63
CA LEU A 7 -15.77 22.17 -0.34
C LEU A 7 -16.40 20.90 0.23
N GLN A 8 -15.57 19.96 0.66
CA GLN A 8 -15.98 18.75 1.35
C GLN A 8 -15.60 18.91 2.82
N LEU A 9 -16.60 19.10 3.67
CA LEU A 9 -16.41 19.25 5.11
C LEU A 9 -16.36 17.86 5.74
N GLU A 10 -15.27 17.55 6.43
CA GLU A 10 -15.05 16.24 7.06
C GLU A 10 -14.51 16.41 8.49
N THR A 11 -14.69 15.38 9.31
CA THR A 11 -14.02 15.25 10.61
C THR A 11 -13.38 13.88 10.72
N ALA A 12 -12.24 13.79 11.42
CA ALA A 12 -11.56 12.53 11.65
C ALA A 12 -12.06 11.88 12.95
N ALA A 13 -12.42 10.59 12.91
CA ALA A 13 -12.85 9.86 14.09
C ALA A 13 -11.82 9.93 15.24
N GLY A 14 -10.51 9.89 14.93
CA GLY A 14 -9.44 10.00 15.91
C GLY A 14 -9.43 11.34 16.69
N ALA A 15 -9.96 12.43 16.12
CA ALA A 15 -10.04 13.71 16.82
C ALA A 15 -11.02 13.68 18.00
N ALA A 16 -11.92 12.69 18.03
CA ALA A 16 -12.86 12.52 19.13
C ALA A 16 -12.17 12.11 20.44
N ILE A 17 -10.93 11.58 20.40
CA ILE A 17 -10.20 11.06 21.56
C ILE A 17 -10.14 12.04 22.73
N ARG A 18 -10.05 13.36 22.45
CA ARG A 18 -10.00 14.44 23.46
C ARG A 18 -11.28 14.60 24.27
N PHE A 19 -12.39 14.02 23.81
CA PHE A 19 -13.70 14.12 24.46
C PHE A 19 -14.01 12.90 25.36
N PHE A 20 -13.13 11.90 25.42
CA PHE A 20 -13.29 10.73 26.27
C PHE A 20 -12.43 10.83 27.53
N ASN A 21 -13.04 10.54 28.68
CA ASN A 21 -12.29 10.38 29.93
C ASN A 21 -11.41 9.13 29.86
N ASN A 22 -10.19 9.20 30.43
CA ASN A 22 -9.23 8.09 30.48
C ASN A 22 -8.80 7.53 29.11
N ALA A 23 -8.77 8.35 28.06
CA ALA A 23 -8.26 7.93 26.76
C ALA A 23 -6.74 7.70 26.80
N ILE A 24 -6.28 6.65 26.12
CA ILE A 24 -4.86 6.28 26.03
C ILE A 24 -4.46 5.93 24.59
N GLY A 25 -3.16 6.06 24.30
CA GLY A 25 -2.54 5.44 23.13
C GLY A 25 -1.83 4.14 23.53
N ILE A 26 -1.82 3.16 22.63
CA ILE A 26 -1.04 1.94 22.77
C ILE A 26 -0.06 1.86 21.61
N ASN A 27 1.23 1.75 21.93
CA ASN A 27 2.24 1.54 20.90
C ASN A 27 2.16 0.09 20.40
N VAL A 28 2.06 -0.09 19.09
CA VAL A 28 1.89 -1.39 18.44
C VAL A 28 2.98 -1.61 17.41
N PRO A 29 3.36 -2.87 17.11
CA PRO A 29 4.29 -3.15 16.04
C PRO A 29 3.72 -2.72 14.69
N ARG A 30 4.60 -2.36 13.74
CA ARG A 30 4.23 -1.95 12.39
C ARG A 30 3.37 -2.98 11.64
N SER A 31 3.47 -4.26 12.00
CA SER A 31 2.62 -5.34 11.46
C SER A 31 1.12 -5.11 11.65
N ARG A 32 0.70 -4.25 12.59
CA ARG A 32 -0.71 -3.86 12.76
C ARG A 32 -1.16 -2.69 11.86
N PHE A 33 -0.26 -2.14 11.06
CA PHE A 33 -0.52 -0.99 10.19
C PHE A 33 0.01 -1.22 8.78
N LEU A 34 -0.84 -1.81 7.93
CA LEU A 34 -0.58 -2.06 6.52
C LEU A 34 -1.65 -1.35 5.65
N PRO A 35 -1.61 -0.02 5.57
CA PRO A 35 -2.58 0.74 4.80
C PRO A 35 -2.35 0.59 3.30
N VAL A 36 -3.43 0.69 2.51
CA VAL A 36 -3.37 0.80 1.05
C VAL A 36 -3.92 2.17 0.65
N LYS A 37 -3.03 3.12 0.32
CA LYS A 37 -3.37 4.51 -0.04
C LYS A 37 -3.12 4.81 -1.50
N ALA A 38 -2.10 4.18 -2.08
CA ALA A 38 -1.78 4.22 -3.50
C ALA A 38 -1.59 2.81 -4.06
N THR A 39 -1.48 2.71 -5.38
CA THR A 39 -1.22 1.43 -6.06
C THR A 39 0.17 0.88 -5.78
N SER A 40 1.12 1.70 -5.33
CA SER A 40 2.39 1.25 -4.76
C SER A 40 2.19 0.42 -3.48
N ASP A 41 1.28 0.83 -2.60
CA ASP A 41 0.93 0.05 -1.41
C ASP A 41 0.19 -1.24 -1.79
N LEU A 42 -0.63 -1.17 -2.85
CA LEU A 42 -1.32 -2.36 -3.38
C LEU A 42 -0.31 -3.38 -3.89
N LEU A 43 0.75 -2.95 -4.56
CA LEU A 43 1.83 -3.83 -5.00
C LEU A 43 2.51 -4.54 -3.82
N LEU A 44 2.77 -3.82 -2.72
CA LEU A 44 3.32 -4.42 -1.51
C LEU A 44 2.47 -5.59 -1.02
N VAL A 45 1.16 -5.38 -0.83
CA VAL A 45 0.27 -6.40 -0.24
C VAL A 45 -0.08 -7.55 -1.19
N GLN A 46 0.04 -7.33 -2.51
CA GLN A 46 -0.19 -8.38 -3.52
C GLN A 46 1.05 -9.22 -3.80
N SER A 47 2.24 -8.72 -3.48
CA SER A 47 3.50 -9.40 -3.74
C SER A 47 3.81 -10.52 -2.76
N ASP A 48 4.88 -11.26 -3.05
CA ASP A 48 5.45 -12.29 -2.20
C ASP A 48 6.11 -11.75 -0.91
N LEU A 49 6.11 -10.43 -0.65
CA LEU A 49 6.42 -9.90 0.68
C LEU A 49 5.42 -10.33 1.75
N TYR A 50 4.22 -10.70 1.35
CA TYR A 50 3.18 -11.20 2.23
C TYR A 50 2.62 -12.53 1.71
N THR A 51 2.07 -13.30 2.64
CA THR A 51 1.35 -14.55 2.39
C THR A 51 -0.07 -14.42 2.91
N LEU A 52 -1.01 -15.15 2.32
CA LEU A 52 -2.38 -15.21 2.80
C LEU A 52 -2.56 -16.51 3.59
N GLN A 53 -2.80 -16.39 4.89
CA GLN A 53 -3.06 -17.52 5.77
C GLN A 53 -4.37 -17.28 6.50
N ASP A 54 -5.38 -18.10 6.26
CA ASP A 54 -6.70 -18.03 6.92
C ASP A 54 -7.36 -16.63 6.87
N GLY A 55 -7.16 -15.92 5.75
CA GLY A 55 -7.67 -14.55 5.55
C GLY A 55 -6.77 -13.44 6.12
N PHE A 56 -5.66 -13.79 6.76
CA PHE A 56 -4.67 -12.83 7.26
C PHE A 56 -3.54 -12.62 6.26
N VAL A 57 -3.25 -11.35 5.98
CA VAL A 57 -2.06 -10.93 5.24
C VAL A 57 -0.88 -10.92 6.20
N THR A 58 -0.07 -11.97 6.13
CA THR A 58 1.05 -12.21 7.07
C THR A 58 2.37 -11.99 6.36
N ARG A 59 3.32 -11.33 7.04
CA ARG A 59 4.66 -11.06 6.51
C ARG A 59 5.34 -12.39 6.12
N ASN A 60 5.89 -12.46 4.91
CA ASN A 60 6.63 -13.63 4.47
C ASN A 60 7.92 -13.78 5.29
N SER A 61 8.12 -14.93 5.93
CA SER A 61 9.30 -15.22 6.74
C SER A 61 10.59 -15.30 5.93
N ALA A 62 10.52 -15.48 4.61
CA ALA A 62 11.68 -15.46 3.73
C ALA A 62 12.27 -14.06 3.56
N ARG A 63 11.51 -13.00 3.86
CA ARG A 63 11.99 -11.62 3.83
C ARG A 63 12.91 -11.37 5.03
N LYS A 64 14.23 -11.29 4.77
CA LYS A 64 15.24 -11.02 5.81
C LYS A 64 15.14 -9.60 6.39
N ASN A 65 14.83 -8.60 5.56
CA ASN A 65 14.70 -7.21 5.99
C ASN A 65 13.26 -6.93 6.49
N PRO A 66 13.06 -6.60 7.78
CA PRO A 66 11.73 -6.34 8.32
C PRO A 66 11.04 -5.11 7.69
N GLU A 67 11.79 -4.19 7.09
CA GLU A 67 11.26 -3.00 6.42
C GLU A 67 10.63 -3.34 5.06
N ASN A 68 9.58 -2.59 4.68
CA ASN A 68 9.07 -2.62 3.32
C ASN A 68 10.04 -1.89 2.37
N PRO A 69 10.18 -2.36 1.11
CA PRO A 69 10.87 -1.57 0.10
C PRO A 69 10.15 -0.24 -0.16
N SER A 70 10.91 0.77 -0.59
CA SER A 70 10.33 2.00 -1.12
C SER A 70 9.83 1.77 -2.54
N ILE A 71 8.55 2.05 -2.82
CA ILE A 71 7.96 1.89 -4.15
C ILE A 71 7.34 3.20 -4.60
N GLU A 72 7.86 3.75 -5.69
CA GLU A 72 7.32 4.92 -6.38
C GLU A 72 6.84 4.52 -7.77
N LEU A 73 5.52 4.57 -7.99
CA LEU A 73 4.93 4.34 -9.31
C LEU A 73 4.41 5.66 -9.89
N GLY A 74 4.72 5.88 -11.17
CA GLY A 74 4.29 7.06 -11.91
C GLY A 74 2.78 7.21 -12.04
N PRO A 75 2.30 8.36 -12.53
CA PRO A 75 0.87 8.66 -12.69
C PRO A 75 0.12 7.63 -13.54
N GLU A 76 0.82 6.94 -14.45
CA GLU A 76 0.31 5.87 -15.31
C GLU A 76 -0.20 4.66 -14.52
N PHE A 77 0.26 4.49 -13.28
CA PHE A 77 -0.15 3.42 -12.36
C PHE A 77 -1.15 3.91 -11.30
N LYS A 78 -1.51 5.20 -11.26
CA LYS A 78 -2.33 5.77 -10.17
C LYS A 78 -3.72 5.15 -10.06
N LYS A 79 -4.33 4.79 -11.19
CA LYS A 79 -5.64 4.15 -11.27
C LYS A 79 -5.47 2.63 -11.20
N VAL A 80 -6.28 1.96 -10.37
CA VAL A 80 -6.21 0.49 -10.19
C VAL A 80 -6.33 -0.25 -11.51
N GLY A 81 -7.24 0.14 -12.41
CA GLY A 81 -7.38 -0.50 -13.72
C GLY A 81 -6.10 -0.43 -14.56
N SER A 82 -5.45 0.74 -14.63
CA SER A 82 -4.20 0.94 -15.35
C SER A 82 -3.02 0.22 -14.68
N TYR A 83 -2.98 0.20 -13.36
CA TYR A 83 -2.01 -0.58 -12.59
C TYR A 83 -2.11 -2.07 -12.91
N LEU A 84 -3.32 -2.64 -12.83
CA LEU A 84 -3.53 -4.08 -13.07
C LEU A 84 -3.19 -4.47 -14.51
N SER A 85 -3.52 -3.63 -15.52
CA SER A 85 -3.18 -3.94 -16.91
C SER A 85 -1.68 -3.93 -17.16
N ARG A 86 -0.93 -3.11 -16.43
CA ARG A 86 0.53 -2.92 -16.62
C ARG A 86 1.37 -4.01 -15.99
N PHE A 87 0.83 -4.83 -15.09
CA PHE A 87 1.50 -5.98 -14.49
C PHE A 87 0.86 -7.28 -14.99
N LYS A 88 1.50 -7.97 -15.94
CA LYS A 88 0.99 -9.26 -16.43
C LYS A 88 1.01 -10.34 -15.33
N SER A 89 1.99 -10.27 -14.44
CA SER A 89 1.98 -10.88 -13.12
C SER A 89 2.57 -9.92 -12.11
N ILE A 90 2.24 -10.08 -10.82
CA ILE A 90 2.92 -9.33 -9.76
C ILE A 90 4.37 -9.82 -9.67
N PRO A 91 5.37 -8.93 -9.78
CA PRO A 91 6.76 -9.34 -9.70
C PRO A 91 7.12 -9.80 -8.29
N SER A 92 8.11 -10.68 -8.19
CA SER A 92 8.73 -10.97 -6.90
C SER A 92 9.47 -9.72 -6.42
N ILE A 93 9.19 -9.29 -5.19
CA ILE A 93 9.88 -8.16 -4.56
C ILE A 93 10.42 -8.52 -3.18
N LEU A 94 10.58 -9.83 -2.93
CA LEU A 94 11.09 -10.38 -1.67
C LEU A 94 12.46 -9.81 -1.28
N GLU A 95 13.33 -9.57 -2.26
CA GLU A 95 14.68 -9.02 -2.06
C GLU A 95 14.80 -7.54 -2.44
N LEU A 96 13.68 -6.88 -2.77
CA LEU A 96 13.69 -5.49 -3.20
C LEU A 96 14.03 -4.55 -2.02
N ASP A 97 14.88 -3.57 -2.28
CA ASP A 97 15.09 -2.42 -1.38
C ASP A 97 14.33 -1.18 -1.86
N SER A 98 14.36 -0.91 -3.17
CA SER A 98 13.60 0.19 -3.76
C SER A 98 13.24 -0.04 -5.23
N LEU A 99 12.10 0.48 -5.65
CA LEU A 99 11.63 0.49 -7.04
C LEU A 99 11.05 1.87 -7.37
N LYS A 100 11.50 2.44 -8.50
CA LYS A 100 10.92 3.66 -9.08
C LYS A 100 10.60 3.43 -10.54
N VAL A 101 9.36 3.71 -10.92
CA VAL A 101 8.86 3.54 -12.29
C VAL A 101 8.21 4.83 -12.75
N SER A 102 8.65 5.35 -13.88
CA SER A 102 8.10 6.58 -14.49
C SER A 102 7.91 6.40 -15.99
N GLY A 103 6.80 6.93 -16.52
CA GLY A 103 6.45 6.83 -17.93
C GLY A 103 5.60 5.61 -18.27
N ASP A 104 5.40 5.39 -19.56
CA ASP A 104 4.51 4.34 -20.09
C ASP A 104 5.17 2.95 -20.06
N VAL A 105 5.36 2.40 -18.86
CA VAL A 105 6.06 1.13 -18.62
C VAL A 105 5.07 -0.02 -18.40
N TRP A 106 5.44 -1.20 -18.89
CA TRP A 106 4.67 -2.45 -18.78
C TRP A 106 5.59 -3.58 -18.31
N PHE A 107 5.12 -4.38 -17.36
CA PHE A 107 5.83 -5.50 -16.78
C PHE A 107 5.30 -6.83 -17.34
N GLY A 108 6.22 -7.68 -17.79
CA GLY A 108 5.93 -9.03 -18.27
C GLY A 108 5.56 -10.00 -17.15
N ALA A 109 5.42 -11.27 -17.51
CA ALA A 109 5.23 -12.34 -16.53
C ALA A 109 6.59 -12.89 -16.06
N GLY A 110 6.70 -13.28 -14.78
CA GLY A 110 7.92 -13.87 -14.23
C GLY A 110 9.07 -12.88 -14.03
N VAL A 111 8.74 -11.60 -13.85
CA VAL A 111 9.68 -10.54 -13.44
C VAL A 111 9.95 -10.60 -11.95
#